data_AF-A0A959B8S1-F1
#
_entry.id   AF-A0A959B8S1-F1
#
_cell.length_a   1.000
_cell.length_b   1.000
_cell.length_c   1.000
_cell.angle_alpha   90.00
_cell.angle_beta   90.00
_cell.angle_gamma   90.00
#
_symmetry.space_group_name_H-M   'P 1'
#
loop_
_entity.id
_entity.type
_entity.pdbx_description
1 polymer ?
#
loop_
_entity_poly.entity_id
_entity_poly.type
_entity_poly.pdbx_seq_one_letter_code
_entity_poly.pdbx_strand_id
1 'polypeptide(L)'
;MKPSSIILALFVFSTLTAHAQIRSENLFYLVDTPESFGSFQKNAAQISIVCPQTFLVSKEGVLTGSVDRRVLEIAKANGVKVMPLIVNKGFDAQLLHDIVSNAASRRRSIEMMLEYARRYELAGWQFDLEGLNIS
;
A
#
# COMPACT_ATOMS: atom_id res chain seq x y z
N MET A 1 -68.49 30.98 -10.49
CA MET A 1 -67.30 30.74 -11.36
C MET A 1 -66.07 30.67 -10.47
N LYS A 2 -65.39 29.51 -10.42
CA LYS A 2 -64.11 29.32 -9.71
C LYS A 2 -62.98 29.87 -10.59
N PRO A 3 -62.01 30.62 -10.06
CA PRO A 3 -60.68 30.64 -10.65
C PRO A 3 -59.86 29.49 -10.04
N SER A 4 -59.33 28.67 -10.94
CA SER A 4 -58.45 27.54 -10.67
C SER A 4 -57.04 28.02 -10.33
N SER A 5 -56.42 27.33 -9.37
CA SER A 5 -55.00 26.93 -9.27
C SER A 5 -53.89 27.96 -9.46
N ILE A 6 -52.94 27.97 -8.52
CA ILE A 6 -51.52 27.65 -8.76
C ILE A 6 -50.94 27.22 -7.39
N ILE A 7 -50.58 25.94 -7.26
CA ILE A 7 -49.70 25.47 -6.18
C ILE A 7 -48.27 25.67 -6.70
N LEU A 8 -47.54 26.59 -6.10
CA LEU A 8 -46.14 26.82 -6.40
C LEU A 8 -45.31 25.75 -5.68
N ALA A 9 -44.94 24.69 -6.39
CA ALA A 9 -43.97 23.71 -5.91
C ALA A 9 -42.56 24.33 -6.00
N LEU A 10 -42.03 24.80 -4.87
CA LEU A 10 -40.61 25.17 -4.77
C LEU A 10 -39.75 23.90 -4.80
N PHE A 11 -39.19 23.58 -5.98
CA PHE A 11 -38.04 22.70 -6.06
C PHE A 11 -36.80 23.47 -5.58
N VAL A 12 -36.44 23.27 -4.31
CA VAL A 12 -35.12 23.65 -3.81
C VAL A 12 -34.12 22.70 -4.45
N PHE A 13 -33.50 23.12 -5.56
CA PHE A 13 -32.28 22.50 -6.05
C PHE A 13 -31.18 22.81 -5.04
N SER A 14 -31.01 21.94 -4.05
CA SER A 14 -29.79 21.91 -3.26
C SER A 14 -28.68 21.45 -4.20
N THR A 15 -27.86 22.40 -4.65
CA THR A 15 -26.57 22.09 -5.25
C THR A 15 -25.72 21.45 -4.16
N LEU A 16 -25.87 20.13 -3.97
CA LEU A 16 -24.90 19.33 -3.23
C LEU A 16 -23.61 19.39 -4.04
N THR A 17 -22.79 20.39 -3.75
CA THR A 17 -21.38 20.38 -4.14
C THR A 17 -20.75 19.20 -3.42
N ALA A 18 -20.73 18.05 -4.09
CA ALA A 18 -19.93 16.90 -3.68
C ALA A 18 -18.47 17.32 -3.79
N HIS A 19 -17.96 17.91 -2.71
CA HIS A 19 -16.52 18.07 -2.55
C HIS A 19 -16.00 16.65 -2.40
N ALA A 20 -15.27 16.16 -3.40
CA ALA A 20 -14.44 14.99 -3.22
C ALA A 20 -13.41 15.34 -2.14
N GLN A 21 -13.73 15.03 -0.88
CA GLN A 21 -12.80 15.25 0.20
C GLN A 21 -11.67 14.24 0.01
N ILE A 22 -10.53 14.73 -0.48
CA ILE A 22 -9.30 13.94 -0.55
C ILE A 22 -8.93 13.61 0.89
N ARG A 23 -9.22 12.37 1.30
CA ARG A 23 -8.79 11.88 2.60
C ARG A 23 -7.32 11.52 2.46
N SER A 24 -6.47 12.21 3.22
CA SER A 24 -5.05 11.83 3.33
C SER A 24 -4.95 10.39 3.82
N GLU A 25 -4.02 9.63 3.25
CA GLU A 25 -3.66 8.30 3.76
C GLU A 25 -2.47 8.47 4.70
N ASN A 26 -2.59 7.94 5.92
CA ASN A 26 -1.51 7.95 6.91
C ASN A 26 -0.69 6.67 6.75
N LEU A 27 0.52 6.79 6.22
CA LEU A 27 1.45 5.69 6.06
C LEU A 27 2.23 5.46 7.36
N PHE A 28 2.45 4.19 7.71
CA PHE A 28 3.26 3.79 8.85
C PHE A 28 4.33 2.80 8.41
N TYR A 29 5.59 3.21 8.45
CA TYR A 29 6.73 2.34 8.15
C TYR A 29 7.05 1.45 9.35
N LEU A 30 7.05 0.14 9.14
CA LEU A 30 7.29 -0.87 10.17
C LEU A 30 8.62 -1.56 9.92
N VAL A 31 9.52 -1.47 10.88
CA VAL A 31 10.80 -2.19 10.92
C VAL A 31 10.72 -3.33 11.93
N ASP A 32 11.60 -4.33 11.80
CA ASP A 32 11.56 -5.53 12.63
C ASP A 32 12.16 -5.30 14.04
N THR A 33 11.48 -4.47 14.83
CA THR A 33 11.79 -4.28 16.25
C THR A 33 10.53 -4.32 17.12
N PRO A 34 10.63 -4.74 18.39
CA PRO A 34 9.49 -4.73 19.31
C PRO A 34 8.85 -3.36 19.49
N GLU A 35 9.64 -2.29 19.46
CA GLU A 35 9.16 -0.90 19.62
C GLU A 35 8.35 -0.46 18.40
N SER A 36 8.80 -0.79 17.19
CA SER A 36 8.07 -0.49 15.96
C SER A 36 6.73 -1.24 15.92
N PHE A 37 6.74 -2.53 16.25
CA PHE A 37 5.52 -3.34 16.36
C PHE A 37 4.57 -2.79 17.44
N GLY A 38 5.09 -2.44 18.63
CA GLY A 38 4.28 -1.89 19.72
C GLY A 38 3.66 -0.54 19.35
N SER A 39 4.39 0.31 18.63
CA SER A 39 3.87 1.59 18.13
C SER A 39 2.78 1.38 17.08
N PHE A 40 2.96 0.44 16.15
CA PHE A 40 1.93 0.06 15.18
C PHE A 40 0.66 -0.42 15.89
N GLN A 41 0.79 -1.36 16.83
CA GLN A 41 -0.34 -1.90 17.58
C GLN A 41 -1.10 -0.80 18.34
N LYS A 42 -0.39 0.09 19.02
CA LYS A 42 -0.99 1.19 19.80
C LYS A 42 -1.72 2.21 18.93
N ASN A 43 -1.26 2.43 17.69
CA ASN A 43 -1.75 3.52 16.83
C ASN A 43 -2.54 3.03 15.61
N ALA A 44 -2.87 1.75 15.50
CA ALA A 44 -3.52 1.15 14.33
C ALA A 44 -4.76 1.92 13.84
N ALA A 45 -5.59 2.46 14.74
CA ALA A 45 -6.77 3.23 14.39
C ALA A 45 -6.50 4.57 13.64
N GLN A 46 -5.26 5.07 13.69
CA GLN A 46 -4.85 6.31 13.02
C GLN A 46 -4.12 6.05 11.69
N ILE A 47 -3.84 4.78 11.38
CA ILE A 47 -3.01 4.36 10.24
C ILE A 47 -3.95 3.96 9.10
N SER A 48 -3.64 4.40 7.89
CA SER A 48 -4.38 3.98 6.69
C SER A 48 -3.67 2.83 5.98
N ILE A 49 -2.34 2.88 5.94
CA ILE A 49 -1.49 1.86 5.30
C ILE A 49 -0.30 1.56 6.21
N VAL A 50 -0.10 0.29 6.57
CA VAL A 50 1.15 -0.18 7.18
C VAL A 50 2.09 -0.69 6.09
N CYS A 51 3.36 -0.31 6.21
CA CYS A 51 4.40 -0.55 5.23
C CYS A 51 5.59 -1.31 5.88
N PRO A 52 5.47 -2.65 6.06
CA PRO A 52 6.54 -3.46 6.63
C PRO A 52 7.75 -3.57 5.70
N GLN A 53 8.94 -3.29 6.22
CA GLN A 53 10.20 -3.48 5.49
C GLN A 53 10.67 -4.93 5.58
N THR A 54 10.06 -5.82 4.79
CA THR A 54 10.23 -7.27 4.99
C THR A 54 10.76 -8.06 3.79
N PHE A 55 10.70 -7.54 2.57
CA PHE A 55 11.15 -8.29 1.39
C PHE A 55 12.46 -7.76 0.82
N LEU A 56 13.35 -8.70 0.51
CA LEU A 56 14.54 -8.48 -0.29
C LEU A 56 14.38 -9.14 -1.65
N VAL A 57 14.96 -8.53 -2.68
CA VAL A 57 15.03 -9.11 -4.04
C VAL A 57 16.47 -9.53 -4.38
N SER A 58 16.64 -10.75 -4.88
CA SER A 58 17.93 -11.26 -5.38
C SER A 58 18.17 -10.85 -6.85
N LYS A 59 19.41 -11.02 -7.34
CA LYS A 59 19.75 -10.74 -8.74
C LYS A 59 18.94 -11.57 -9.75
N GLU A 60 18.55 -12.79 -9.37
CA GLU A 60 17.69 -13.68 -10.17
C GLU A 60 16.20 -13.30 -10.09
N GLY A 61 15.86 -12.26 -9.34
CA GLY A 61 14.50 -11.77 -9.16
C GLY A 61 13.70 -12.56 -8.13
N VAL A 62 14.38 -13.32 -7.26
CA VAL A 62 13.72 -14.08 -6.18
C VAL A 62 13.45 -13.16 -5.01
N LEU A 63 12.20 -13.15 -4.52
CA LEU A 63 11.83 -12.45 -3.30
C LEU A 63 12.04 -13.36 -2.08
N THR A 64 12.71 -12.84 -1.06
CA THR A 64 12.86 -13.49 0.25
C THR A 64 12.32 -12.58 1.34
N GLY A 65 11.47 -13.13 2.21
CA GLY A 65 10.84 -12.38 3.29
C GLY A 65 9.46 -12.94 3.63
N SER A 66 8.83 -12.34 4.65
CA SER A 66 7.45 -12.61 5.03
C SER A 66 6.88 -11.41 5.78
N VAL A 67 5.57 -11.24 5.76
CA VAL A 67 4.90 -10.30 6.66
C VAL A 67 4.56 -11.06 7.94
N ASP A 68 4.90 -10.50 9.10
CA ASP A 68 4.50 -11.08 10.39
C ASP A 68 2.99 -11.23 10.45
N ARG A 69 2.51 -12.44 10.77
CA ARG A 69 1.09 -12.76 10.87
C ARG A 69 0.35 -11.82 11.83
N ARG A 70 0.98 -11.40 12.93
CA ARG A 70 0.39 -10.46 13.89
C ARG A 70 0.12 -9.10 13.27
N VAL A 71 0.97 -8.65 12.33
CA VAL A 71 0.76 -7.40 11.58
C VAL A 71 -0.46 -7.53 10.68
N LEU A 72 -0.60 -8.66 9.96
CA LEU A 72 -1.76 -8.93 9.11
C LEU A 72 -3.06 -8.96 9.92
N GLU A 73 -3.06 -9.62 11.07
CA GLU A 73 -4.22 -9.74 11.95
C GLU A 73 -4.67 -8.38 12.51
N ILE A 74 -3.74 -7.57 13.02
CA ILE A 74 -4.04 -6.21 13.50
C ILE A 74 -4.53 -5.32 12.36
N ALA A 75 -3.89 -5.40 11.18
CA ALA A 75 -4.27 -4.58 10.04
C ALA A 75 -5.70 -4.90 9.59
N LYS A 76 -6.04 -6.18 9.45
CA LYS A 76 -7.39 -6.65 9.13
C LYS A 76 -8.42 -6.21 10.16
N ALA A 77 -8.10 -6.33 11.45
CA ALA A 77 -9.01 -5.93 12.54
C ALA A 77 -9.31 -4.42 12.57
N ASN A 78 -8.40 -3.58 12.05
CA ASN A 78 -8.53 -2.12 12.08
C ASN A 78 -8.82 -1.49 10.70
N GLY A 79 -9.03 -2.31 9.66
CA GLY A 79 -9.22 -1.80 8.30
C GLY A 79 -7.99 -1.10 7.71
N VAL A 80 -6.79 -1.41 8.22
CA VAL A 80 -5.52 -0.88 7.73
C VAL A 80 -5.08 -1.70 6.53
N LYS A 81 -4.72 -1.02 5.43
CA LYS A 81 -4.14 -1.67 4.25
C LYS A 81 -2.70 -2.09 4.51
N VAL A 82 -2.24 -3.18 3.89
CA VAL A 82 -0.85 -3.64 4.00
C VAL A 82 -0.16 -3.48 2.65
N MET A 83 0.95 -2.74 2.63
CA MET A 83 1.81 -2.55 1.45
C MET A 83 3.28 -2.72 1.84
N PRO A 84 3.82 -3.95 1.83
CA PRO A 84 5.19 -4.18 2.25
C PRO A 84 6.20 -3.60 1.25
N LEU A 85 7.39 -3.30 1.76
CA LEU A 85 8.50 -2.81 0.95
C LEU A 85 9.26 -4.00 0.34
N ILE A 86 9.73 -3.80 -0.88
CA ILE A 86 10.79 -4.60 -1.50
C ILE A 86 12.03 -3.72 -1.59
N VAL A 87 13.15 -4.26 -1.09
CA VAL A 87 14.42 -3.55 -0.98
C VAL A 87 15.53 -4.31 -1.72
N ASN A 88 16.42 -3.61 -2.43
CA ASN A 88 17.68 -4.20 -2.88
C ASN A 88 18.65 -4.31 -1.70
N LYS A 89 19.16 -5.51 -1.43
CA LYS A 89 19.95 -5.78 -0.22
C LYS A 89 21.13 -4.81 -0.09
N GLY A 90 21.19 -4.12 1.04
CA GLY A 90 22.27 -3.16 1.34
C GLY A 90 22.29 -1.93 0.43
N PHE A 91 21.20 -1.68 -0.31
CA PHE A 91 21.11 -0.64 -1.33
C PHE A 91 22.21 -0.74 -2.39
N ASP A 92 22.60 -1.97 -2.72
CA ASP A 92 23.61 -2.25 -3.73
C ASP A 92 23.10 -1.86 -5.13
N ALA A 93 23.77 -0.86 -5.72
CA ALA A 93 23.46 -0.30 -7.03
C ALA A 93 23.70 -1.29 -8.18
N GLN A 94 24.73 -2.13 -8.08
CA GLN A 94 25.03 -3.14 -9.09
C GLN A 94 23.96 -4.24 -9.07
N LEU A 95 23.56 -4.68 -7.88
CA LEU A 95 22.45 -5.61 -7.72
C LEU A 95 21.17 -5.05 -8.35
N LEU A 96 20.85 -3.78 -8.07
CA LEU A 96 19.67 -3.16 -8.67
C LEU A 96 19.79 -3.12 -10.19
N HIS A 97 20.94 -2.69 -10.73
CA HIS A 97 21.21 -2.72 -12.17
C HIS A 97 20.99 -4.10 -12.80
N ASP A 98 21.52 -5.16 -12.19
CA ASP A 98 21.38 -6.54 -12.67
C ASP A 98 19.91 -6.98 -12.70
N ILE A 99 19.11 -6.56 -11.72
CA ILE A 99 17.67 -6.87 -11.65
C ILE A 99 16.91 -6.09 -12.74
N VAL A 100 17.09 -4.77 -12.82
CA VAL A 100 16.33 -3.94 -13.77
C VAL A 100 16.73 -4.18 -15.22
N SER A 101 17.99 -4.53 -15.51
CA SER A 101 18.43 -4.85 -16.88
C SER A 101 17.98 -6.23 -17.37
N ASN A 102 17.69 -7.17 -16.47
CA ASN A 102 17.35 -8.55 -16.81
C ASN A 102 15.82 -8.81 -16.85
N ALA A 103 15.27 -9.03 -18.05
CA ALA A 103 13.84 -9.27 -18.23
C ALA A 103 13.31 -10.52 -17.50
N ALA A 104 14.12 -11.59 -17.39
CA ALA A 104 13.73 -12.80 -16.68
C ALA A 104 13.70 -12.57 -15.16
N SER A 105 14.64 -11.78 -14.63
CA SER A 105 14.66 -11.36 -13.23
C SER A 105 13.41 -10.55 -12.88
N ARG A 106 13.12 -9.49 -13.65
CA ARG A 106 11.91 -8.68 -13.46
C ARG A 106 10.62 -9.51 -13.50
N ARG A 107 10.50 -10.41 -14.50
CA ARG A 107 9.32 -11.28 -14.61
C ARG A 107 9.16 -12.16 -13.38
N ARG A 108 10.23 -12.80 -12.91
CA ARG A 108 10.19 -13.64 -11.70
C ARG A 108 9.80 -12.85 -10.46
N SER A 109 10.35 -11.65 -10.28
CA SER A 109 9.98 -10.79 -9.16
C SER A 109 8.50 -10.45 -9.18
N ILE A 110 7.97 -10.02 -10.33
CA ILE A 110 6.54 -9.71 -10.50
C ILE A 110 5.66 -10.93 -10.19
N GLU A 111 6.02 -12.12 -10.70
CA GLU A 111 5.28 -13.36 -10.44
C GLU A 111 5.22 -13.67 -8.93
N MET A 112 6.35 -13.55 -8.22
CA MET A 112 6.40 -13.75 -6.77
C MET A 112 5.63 -12.65 -6.01
N MET A 113 5.69 -11.38 -6.46
CA MET A 113 4.90 -10.29 -5.88
C MET A 113 3.40 -10.59 -5.97
N LEU A 114 2.93 -11.11 -7.12
CA LEU A 114 1.53 -11.48 -7.30
C LEU A 114 1.14 -12.68 -6.42
N GLU A 115 2.05 -13.61 -6.17
CA GLU A 115 1.83 -14.71 -5.25
C GLU A 115 1.68 -14.22 -3.80
N TYR A 116 2.62 -13.42 -3.31
CA TYR A 116 2.56 -12.84 -1.96
C TYR A 116 1.37 -11.90 -1.78
N ALA A 117 1.02 -11.12 -2.79
CA ALA A 117 -0.15 -10.25 -2.77
C ALA A 117 -1.45 -11.04 -2.57
N ARG A 118 -1.62 -12.15 -3.30
CA ARG A 118 -2.77 -13.04 -3.12
C ARG A 118 -2.75 -13.74 -1.77
N ARG A 119 -1.58 -14.23 -1.34
CA ARG A 119 -1.43 -14.97 -0.08
C ARG A 119 -1.74 -14.13 1.15
N TYR A 120 -1.36 -12.86 1.15
CA TYR A 120 -1.48 -11.96 2.30
C TYR A 120 -2.57 -10.89 2.15
N GLU A 121 -3.40 -10.95 1.10
CA GLU A 121 -4.44 -9.95 0.83
C GLU A 121 -3.86 -8.51 0.76
N LEU A 122 -2.68 -8.35 0.14
CA LEU A 122 -1.98 -7.06 0.11
C LEU A 122 -2.72 -6.04 -0.75
N ALA A 123 -2.70 -4.78 -0.31
CA ALA A 123 -3.28 -3.65 -1.06
C ALA A 123 -2.36 -3.15 -2.19
N GLY A 124 -1.08 -3.52 -2.15
CA GLY A 124 -0.06 -3.06 -3.08
C GLY A 124 1.35 -3.33 -2.56
N TRP A 125 2.32 -2.66 -3.16
CA TRP A 125 3.74 -2.79 -2.85
C TRP A 125 4.39 -1.41 -2.79
N GLN A 126 5.38 -1.27 -1.93
CA GLN A 126 6.30 -0.12 -1.96
C GLN A 126 7.66 -0.57 -2.50
N PHE A 127 8.14 0.13 -3.51
CA PHE A 127 9.48 -0.10 -4.03
C PHE A 127 10.43 0.84 -3.31
N ASP A 128 11.26 0.27 -2.44
CA ASP A 128 12.34 0.97 -1.76
C ASP A 128 13.67 0.48 -2.35
N LEU A 129 13.83 0.79 -3.64
CA LEU A 129 14.95 0.36 -4.46
C LEU A 129 15.86 1.57 -4.68
N GLU A 130 17.06 1.55 -4.12
CA GLU A 130 17.98 2.68 -4.13
C GLU A 130 19.23 2.41 -4.97
N GLY A 131 19.88 3.48 -5.43
CA GLY A 131 21.09 3.40 -6.23
C GLY A 131 20.85 3.02 -7.69
N LEU A 132 19.69 3.38 -8.26
CA LEU A 132 19.35 3.04 -9.64
C LEU A 132 20.36 3.63 -10.63
N ASN A 133 21.03 2.76 -11.38
CA ASN A 133 21.82 3.12 -12.54
C ASN A 133 21.44 2.22 -13.74
N ILE A 134 21.16 2.83 -14.89
CA ILE A 134 20.74 2.15 -16.13
C ILE A 134 21.69 2.39 -17.31
N SER A 135 22.77 3.16 -17.10
CA SER A 135 23.80 3.42 -18.11
C SER A 135 24.86 2.32 -18.13
#